data_AF-A0A1Y2DPH6-F1
#
_entry.id   AF-A0A1Y2DPH6-F1
#
_cell.length_a   1.000
_cell.length_b   1.000
_cell.length_c   1.000
_cell.angle_alpha   90.00
_cell.angle_beta   90.00
_cell.angle_gamma   90.00
#
_symmetry.space_group_name_H-M   'P 1'
#
loop_
_entity.id
_entity.type
_entity.pdbx_description
1 polymer ?
#
loop_
_entity_poly.entity_id
_entity_poly.type
_entity_poly.pdbx_seq_one_letter_code
_entity_poly.pdbx_strand_id
1 'polypeptide(L)'
;MLILASYFGLFAVLTGAPPDFCGNSPAEAMAARCLFEANNFAWHHPFCFNADQEGDWRHGPWSSDLEFWREHDSDWDGVGRISNEEAFAGQIQMVWINTLQHRRHCLHI
;
A
#
# COMPACT_ATOMS: atom_id res chain seq x y z
N MET A 1 35.88 -49.55 -11.05
CA MET A 1 35.71 -48.14 -11.48
C MET A 1 34.33 -47.70 -11.01
N LEU A 2 34.26 -47.03 -9.86
CA LEU A 2 33.00 -46.50 -9.32
C LEU A 2 32.68 -45.19 -10.05
N ILE A 3 31.52 -45.11 -10.69
CA ILE A 3 30.95 -43.83 -11.14
C ILE A 3 30.05 -43.34 -10.00
N LEU A 4 30.55 -42.38 -9.23
CA LEU A 4 29.75 -41.59 -8.29
C LEU A 4 28.84 -40.67 -9.13
N ALA A 5 27.55 -41.00 -9.21
CA ALA A 5 26.54 -40.10 -9.77
C ALA A 5 26.22 -39.03 -8.71
N SER A 6 26.82 -37.87 -8.85
CA SER A 6 26.50 -36.68 -8.06
C SER A 6 25.08 -36.21 -8.40
N TYR A 7 24.14 -36.40 -7.48
CA TYR A 7 22.83 -35.78 -7.53
C TYR A 7 22.97 -34.27 -7.30
N PHE A 8 23.14 -33.50 -8.38
CA PHE A 8 22.86 -32.07 -8.35
C PHE A 8 21.35 -31.89 -8.37
N GLY A 9 20.75 -31.82 -7.17
CA GLY A 9 19.38 -31.35 -7.00
C GLY A 9 19.29 -29.91 -7.50
N LEU A 10 18.61 -29.72 -8.62
CA LEU A 10 18.28 -28.40 -9.16
C LEU A 10 17.25 -27.77 -8.22
N PHE A 11 17.69 -26.94 -7.27
CA PHE A 11 16.78 -26.06 -6.55
C PHE A 11 16.34 -24.96 -7.51
N ALA A 12 15.21 -25.14 -8.18
CA ALA A 12 14.53 -24.06 -8.86
C ALA A 12 13.99 -23.12 -7.78
N VAL A 13 14.67 -21.99 -7.54
CA VAL A 13 14.06 -20.85 -6.85
C VAL A 13 13.00 -20.32 -7.80
N LEU A 14 11.75 -20.70 -7.58
CA LEU A 14 10.62 -20.04 -8.21
C LEU A 14 10.67 -18.58 -7.74
N THR A 15 11.08 -17.68 -8.62
CA THR A 15 11.01 -16.22 -8.43
C THR A 15 9.55 -15.73 -8.52
N GLY A 16 8.63 -16.51 -7.95
CA GLY A 16 7.23 -16.14 -7.85
C GLY A 16 7.08 -15.01 -6.83
N ALA A 17 6.15 -14.11 -7.09
CA ALA A 17 5.75 -13.14 -6.09
C ALA A 17 5.34 -13.87 -4.78
N PRO A 18 5.65 -13.29 -3.61
CA PRO A 18 5.21 -13.84 -2.33
C PRO A 18 3.69 -14.12 -2.32
N PRO A 19 3.21 -15.13 -1.57
CA PRO A 19 1.78 -15.44 -1.49
C PRO A 19 0.91 -14.27 -1.01
N ASP A 20 1.50 -13.33 -0.27
CA ASP A 20 0.90 -12.11 0.27
C ASP A 20 1.14 -10.87 -0.62
N PHE A 21 1.57 -11.06 -1.86
CA PHE A 21 1.78 -9.97 -2.80
C PHE A 21 0.47 -9.40 -3.34
N CYS A 22 0.29 -8.09 -3.21
CA CYS A 22 -0.89 -7.37 -3.68
C CYS A 22 -0.76 -6.79 -5.10
N GLY A 23 0.30 -7.11 -5.85
CA GLY A 23 0.52 -6.49 -7.15
C GLY A 23 1.16 -5.11 -7.07
N ASN A 24 1.30 -4.48 -8.24
CA ASN A 24 1.91 -3.17 -8.44
C ASN A 24 0.90 -2.10 -8.85
N SER A 25 -0.39 -2.42 -8.90
CA SER A 25 -1.45 -1.47 -9.23
C SER A 25 -2.71 -1.73 -8.39
N PRO A 26 -3.58 -0.72 -8.20
CA PRO A 26 -4.88 -0.91 -7.57
C PRO A 26 -5.70 -2.04 -8.18
N ALA A 27 -5.68 -2.16 -9.52
CA ALA A 27 -6.42 -3.20 -10.23
C ALA A 27 -5.93 -4.61 -9.86
N GLU A 28 -4.62 -4.81 -9.78
CA GLU A 28 -4.01 -6.07 -9.35
C GLU A 28 -4.32 -6.36 -7.88
N ALA A 29 -4.24 -5.36 -7.00
CA ALA A 29 -4.53 -5.50 -5.58
C ALA A 29 -5.98 -5.90 -5.30
N MET A 30 -6.93 -5.26 -5.98
CA MET A 30 -8.34 -5.62 -5.90
C MET A 30 -8.59 -7.02 -6.44
N ALA A 31 -7.96 -7.40 -7.56
CA ALA A 31 -8.05 -8.75 -8.11
C ALA A 31 -7.48 -9.81 -7.14
N ALA A 32 -6.43 -9.46 -6.40
CA ALA A 32 -5.83 -10.26 -5.33
C ALA A 32 -6.62 -10.22 -4.01
N ARG A 33 -7.72 -9.45 -3.94
CA ARG A 33 -8.55 -9.25 -2.73
C ARG A 33 -7.78 -8.65 -1.54
N CYS A 34 -6.77 -7.85 -1.83
CA CYS A 34 -6.12 -7.04 -0.82
C CYS A 34 -7.06 -5.92 -0.32
N LEU A 35 -6.75 -5.39 0.85
CA LEU A 35 -7.48 -4.32 1.52
C LEU A 35 -6.65 -3.04 1.51
N PHE A 36 -7.29 -1.91 1.25
CA PHE A 36 -6.62 -0.61 1.20
C PHE A 36 -6.59 0.01 2.61
N GLU A 37 -5.41 0.43 3.05
CA GLU A 37 -5.18 1.12 4.32
C GLU A 37 -4.87 2.61 4.07
N ALA A 38 -5.61 3.51 4.72
CA ALA A 38 -5.55 4.95 4.53
C ALA A 38 -4.24 5.57 5.04
N ASN A 39 -3.70 5.06 6.15
CA ASN A 39 -2.51 5.63 6.79
C ASN A 39 -1.24 5.37 5.97
N ASN A 40 -1.01 4.11 5.59
CA ASN A 40 0.09 3.75 4.71
C ASN A 40 -0.18 4.12 3.23
N PHE A 41 -1.42 4.47 2.91
CA PHE A 41 -1.89 4.69 1.54
C PHE A 41 -1.49 3.54 0.61
N ALA A 42 -1.72 2.31 1.09
CA ALA A 42 -1.19 1.09 0.50
C ALA A 42 -2.21 -0.05 0.54
N TRP A 43 -2.02 -1.02 -0.36
CA TRP A 43 -2.80 -2.24 -0.40
C TRP A 43 -2.09 -3.35 0.38
N HIS A 44 -2.79 -3.96 1.32
CA HIS A 44 -2.27 -5.01 2.20
C HIS A 44 -3.04 -6.32 1.99
N HIS A 45 -2.31 -7.43 2.01
CA HIS A 45 -2.93 -8.74 2.05
C HIS A 45 -3.80 -8.86 3.31
N PRO A 46 -4.96 -9.54 3.28
CA PRO A 46 -5.89 -9.57 4.42
C PRO A 46 -5.28 -10.06 5.74
N PHE A 47 -4.24 -10.90 5.68
CA PHE A 47 -3.52 -11.36 6.87
C PHE A 47 -2.67 -10.26 7.53
N CYS A 48 -2.20 -9.29 6.75
CA CYS A 48 -1.35 -8.19 7.20
C CYS A 48 -2.15 -6.92 7.52
N PHE A 49 -3.41 -6.85 7.08
CA PHE A 49 -4.26 -5.68 7.26
C PHE A 49 -4.72 -5.54 8.73
N ASN A 50 -4.46 -4.38 9.33
CA ASN A 50 -4.88 -4.06 10.69
C ASN A 50 -6.18 -3.23 10.67
N ALA A 51 -7.32 -3.90 10.86
CA ALA A 51 -8.63 -3.25 10.80
C ALA A 51 -8.87 -2.22 11.91
N ASP A 52 -8.27 -2.43 13.10
CA ASP A 52 -8.43 -1.51 14.23
C ASP A 52 -7.68 -0.20 13.95
N GLN A 53 -6.43 -0.30 13.50
CA GLN A 53 -5.63 0.86 13.10
C GLN A 53 -6.29 1.62 11.95
N GLU A 54 -6.80 0.91 10.94
CA GLU A 54 -7.53 1.55 9.84
C GLU A 54 -8.78 2.29 10.33
N GLY A 55 -9.52 1.67 11.26
CA GLY A 55 -10.68 2.30 11.90
C GLY A 55 -10.31 3.60 12.62
N ASP A 56 -9.22 3.60 13.39
CA ASP A 56 -8.73 4.77 14.11
C ASP A 56 -8.31 5.89 13.15
N TRP A 57 -7.70 5.56 12.02
CA TRP A 57 -7.33 6.56 11.02
C TRP A 57 -8.54 7.13 10.29
N ARG A 58 -9.52 6.30 9.92
CA ARG A 58 -10.71 6.74 9.17
C ARG A 58 -11.75 7.44 10.02
N HIS A 59 -11.89 7.04 11.29
CA HIS A 59 -13.03 7.41 12.13
C HIS A 59 -12.63 7.84 13.54
N GLY A 60 -11.36 7.65 13.92
CA GLY A 60 -10.86 8.04 15.23
C GLY A 60 -10.50 9.52 15.34
N PRO A 61 -9.82 9.91 16.44
CA PRO A 61 -9.53 11.30 16.78
C PRO A 61 -8.67 12.06 15.75
N TRP A 62 -8.00 11.34 14.85
CA TRP A 62 -7.10 11.91 13.84
C TRP A 62 -7.71 11.98 12.44
N SER A 63 -8.93 11.45 12.27
CA SER A 63 -9.60 11.36 10.97
C SER A 63 -9.85 12.72 10.31
N SER A 64 -10.03 13.78 11.11
CA SER A 64 -10.18 15.15 10.61
C SER A 64 -8.91 15.73 10.01
N ASP A 65 -7.76 15.13 10.30
CA ASP A 65 -6.44 15.65 9.91
C ASP A 65 -5.90 14.97 8.64
N LEU A 66 -6.62 13.95 8.15
CA LEU A 66 -6.32 13.28 6.88
C LEU A 66 -6.65 14.20 5.71
N GLU A 67 -5.61 14.58 4.97
CA GLU A 67 -5.73 15.43 3.79
C GLU A 67 -4.87 14.86 2.67
N PHE A 68 -5.51 14.58 1.54
CA PHE A 68 -4.87 14.05 0.35
C PHE A 68 -4.92 15.04 -0.79
N TRP A 69 -3.86 15.09 -1.57
CA TRP A 69 -3.69 16.04 -2.66
C TRP A 69 -3.08 15.35 -3.87
N ARG A 70 -3.48 15.76 -5.08
CA ARG A 70 -2.86 15.26 -6.32
C ARG A 70 -1.42 15.75 -6.43
N GLU A 71 -0.62 15.01 -7.18
CA GLU A 71 0.68 15.51 -7.63
C GLU A 71 0.50 16.81 -8.41
N HIS A 72 1.39 17.76 -8.15
CA HIS A 72 1.46 19.01 -8.89
C HIS A 72 1.91 18.75 -10.33
N ASP A 73 1.29 19.42 -11.29
CA ASP A 73 1.89 19.55 -12.61
C ASP A 73 3.04 20.58 -12.57
N SER A 74 3.71 20.77 -13.71
CA SER A 74 4.88 21.65 -13.83
C SER A 74 4.62 23.11 -13.48
N ASP A 75 3.35 23.54 -13.44
CA ASP A 75 2.98 24.94 -13.43
C ASP A 75 2.62 25.44 -12.01
N TRP A 76 2.67 24.57 -10.99
CA TRP A 76 2.52 24.91 -9.56
C TRP A 76 1.28 25.77 -9.25
N ASP A 77 0.25 25.72 -10.10
CA ASP A 77 -0.90 26.64 -10.05
C ASP A 77 -2.00 26.18 -9.09
N GLY A 78 -1.91 24.95 -8.58
CA GLY A 78 -2.72 24.50 -7.46
C GLY A 78 -2.60 23.01 -7.18
N VAL A 79 -2.58 22.65 -5.90
CA VAL A 79 -2.81 21.26 -5.47
C VAL A 79 -4.31 21.01 -5.51
N GLY A 80 -4.76 20.10 -6.38
CA GLY A 80 -6.15 19.63 -6.34
C GLY A 80 -6.36 18.79 -5.08
N ARG A 81 -7.04 19.35 -4.06
CA ARG A 81 -7.41 18.56 -2.87
C ARG A 81 -8.29 17.41 -3.32
N ILE A 82 -7.92 16.20 -2.93
CA ILE A 82 -8.68 14.99 -3.15
C ILE A 82 -9.62 14.82 -1.96
N SER A 83 -10.86 14.42 -2.18
CA SER A 83 -11.75 14.07 -1.07
C SER A 83 -11.27 12.79 -0.40
N ASN A 84 -11.51 12.65 0.91
CA ASN A 84 -11.14 11.42 1.59
C ASN A 84 -11.88 10.22 0.98
N GLU A 85 -13.13 10.37 0.55
CA GLU A 85 -13.87 9.33 -0.18
C GLU A 85 -13.14 8.85 -1.44
N GLU A 86 -12.65 9.77 -2.26
CA GLU A 86 -11.92 9.42 -3.49
C GLU A 86 -10.57 8.76 -3.17
N ALA A 87 -9.81 9.32 -2.22
CA ALA A 87 -8.54 8.74 -1.77
C ALA A 87 -8.73 7.32 -1.24
N PHE A 88 -9.80 7.10 -0.48
CA PHE A 88 -10.13 5.83 0.16
C PHE A 88 -10.69 4.77 -0.78
N ALA A 89 -11.11 5.13 -1.99
CA ALA A 89 -11.44 4.16 -3.03
C ALA A 89 -10.21 3.35 -3.49
N GLY A 90 -8.99 3.78 -3.10
CA GLY A 90 -7.73 3.07 -3.34
C GLY A 90 -7.31 3.02 -4.80
N GLN A 91 -7.95 3.80 -5.67
CA GLN A 91 -7.71 3.81 -7.12
C GLN A 91 -6.54 4.71 -7.54
N ILE A 92 -6.08 5.59 -6.65
CA ILE A 92 -5.03 6.58 -6.92
C ILE A 92 -3.70 5.96 -6.52
N GLN A 93 -2.71 5.97 -7.43
CA GLN A 93 -1.40 5.36 -7.16
C GLN A 93 -0.52 6.19 -6.23
N MET A 94 -0.63 7.52 -6.29
CA MET A 94 0.19 8.44 -5.52
C MET A 94 -0.64 9.65 -5.09
N VAL A 95 -0.42 10.07 -3.86
CA VAL A 95 -0.99 11.28 -3.27
C VAL A 95 0.07 11.99 -2.45
N TRP A 96 -0.11 13.30 -2.32
CA TRP A 96 0.60 14.11 -1.34
C TRP A 96 -0.27 14.27 -0.11
N ILE A 97 0.38 14.31 1.05
CA ILE A 97 -0.28 14.43 2.35
C ILE A 97 0.27 15.65 3.09
N ASN A 98 -0.53 16.20 4.01
CA ASN A 98 -0.05 17.30 4.83
C ASN A 98 1.07 16.83 5.80
N THR A 99 1.85 17.78 6.32
CA THR A 99 2.98 17.49 7.21
C THR A 99 2.54 16.81 8.52
N LEU A 100 1.32 17.10 9.01
CA LEU A 100 0.83 16.52 10.26
C LEU A 100 0.57 15.02 10.11
N GLN A 101 -0.14 14.62 9.05
CA GLN A 101 -0.37 13.23 8.66
C GLN A 101 0.95 12.50 8.42
N HIS A 102 1.88 13.10 7.66
CA HIS A 102 3.21 12.50 7.41
C HIS A 102 3.95 12.18 8.72
N ARG A 103 3.99 13.12 9.66
CA ARG A 103 4.66 12.91 10.96
C ARG A 103 4.00 11.81 11.79
N ARG A 104 2.67 11.76 11.81
CA ARG A 104 1.94 10.74 12.58
C ARG A 104 2.12 9.35 11.99
N HIS A 105 2.04 9.22 10.66
CA HIS A 105 2.36 7.98 9.97
C HIS A 105 3.74 7.48 10.41
N CYS A 106 4.79 8.31 10.35
CA CYS A 106 6.12 7.88 10.79
C CYS A 106 6.24 7.46 12.27
N LEU A 107 5.36 7.94 13.15
CA LEU A 107 5.40 7.65 14.58
C LEU A 107 4.51 6.47 14.98
N HIS A 108 3.50 6.11 14.17
CA HIS A 108 2.41 5.20 14.53
C HIS A 108 2.16 4.12 13.45
N ILE A 109 3.22 3.65 12.77
CA ILE A 109 3.20 2.43 11.92
C ILE A 109 3.14 1.18 12.79
#